data_AF-A0A822HW07-F1
#
_entry.id   AF-A0A822HW07-F1
#
_cell.length_a   1.000
_cell.length_b   1.000
_cell.length_c   1.000
_cell.angle_alpha   90.00
_cell.angle_beta   90.00
_cell.angle_gamma   90.00
#
_symmetry.space_group_name_H-M   'P 1'
#
loop_
_entity.id
_entity.type
_entity.pdbx_description
1 polymer ?
#
loop_
_entity_poly.entity_id
_entity_poly.type
_entity_poly.pdbx_seq_one_letter_code
_entity_poly.pdbx_strand_id
1 'polypeptide(L)'
;YIRDNQVYGDCTPETYIHALRTGCRAVEMDCYDGDNMEPIVYHGNTLTKPIPFREIILAIKTEAFTTSPYPLFFNIENHCSYEQQGV
;
A
#
# COMPACT_ATOMS: atom_id res chain seq x y z
N TYR A 1 0.94 -2.95 3.98
CA TYR A 1 2.21 -3.16 3.26
C TYR A 1 3.29 -3.80 4.15
N ILE A 2 3.39 -3.45 5.43
CA ILE A 2 4.32 -4.08 6.40
C ILE A 2 3.81 -5.46 6.81
N ARG A 3 4.70 -6.46 6.83
CA ARG A 3 4.38 -7.83 7.30
C ARG A 3 4.62 -8.03 8.79
N ASP A 4 5.76 -7.53 9.28
CA ASP A 4 6.27 -7.86 10.61
C ASP A 4 6.64 -6.59 11.39
N ASN A 5 7.88 -6.10 11.24
CA ASN A 5 8.44 -5.02 12.05
C ASN A 5 8.25 -3.66 11.40
N GLN A 6 7.92 -2.65 12.20
CA GLN A 6 7.73 -1.27 11.75
C GLN A 6 9.04 -0.60 11.29
N VAL A 7 10.20 -1.02 11.79
CA VAL A 7 11.48 -0.33 11.57
C VAL A 7 12.35 -1.00 10.51
N TYR A 8 12.17 -2.28 10.22
CA TYR A 8 12.98 -3.01 9.24
C TYR A 8 12.19 -4.17 8.63
N GLY A 9 12.62 -4.63 7.46
CA GLY A 9 12.03 -5.77 6.77
C GLY A 9 11.42 -5.40 5.43
N ASP A 10 10.80 -6.36 4.77
CA ASP A 10 10.26 -6.17 3.43
C ASP A 10 8.80 -5.73 3.49
N CYS A 11 8.45 -4.74 2.67
CA CYS A 11 7.05 -4.43 2.36
C CYS A 11 6.58 -5.35 1.23
N THR A 12 5.30 -5.73 1.24
CA THR A 12 4.80 -6.73 0.28
C THR A 12 3.30 -6.54 0.00
N PRO A 13 2.84 -6.62 -1.27
CA PRO A 13 1.41 -6.53 -1.61
C PRO A 13 0.54 -7.61 -0.95
N GLU A 14 1.11 -8.76 -0.63
CA GLU A 14 0.46 -9.93 -0.02
C GLU A 14 -0.19 -9.60 1.33
N THR A 15 0.32 -8.59 2.04
CA THR A 15 -0.29 -8.11 3.29
C THR A 15 -1.69 -7.54 3.05
N TYR A 16 -1.89 -6.83 1.94
CA TYR A 16 -3.21 -6.34 1.53
C TYR A 16 -4.12 -7.49 1.10
N ILE A 17 -3.60 -8.44 0.31
CA ILE A 17 -4.36 -9.62 -0.11
C ILE A 17 -4.86 -10.38 1.12
N HIS A 18 -3.99 -10.63 2.09
CA HIS A 18 -4.35 -11.32 3.32
C HIS A 18 -5.40 -10.54 4.12
N ALA A 19 -5.20 -9.23 4.32
CA ALA A 19 -6.16 -8.39 5.03
C ALA A 19 -7.54 -8.36 4.36
N LEU A 20 -7.59 -8.24 3.02
CA LEU A 20 -8.86 -8.24 2.29
C LEU A 20 -9.56 -9.60 2.38
N ARG A 21 -8.82 -10.71 2.30
CA ARG A 21 -9.36 -12.07 2.45
C ARG A 21 -9.84 -12.39 3.86
N THR A 22 -9.37 -11.68 4.89
CA THR A 22 -9.91 -11.79 6.25
C THR A 22 -11.07 -10.83 6.52
N GLY A 23 -11.52 -10.09 5.50
CA GLY A 23 -12.68 -9.20 5.57
C GLY A 23 -12.35 -7.76 5.95
N CYS A 24 -11.08 -7.38 6.08
CA CYS A 24 -10.68 -6.01 6.38
C CYS A 24 -11.19 -5.05 5.30
N ARG A 25 -11.87 -3.96 5.68
CA ARG A 25 -12.48 -2.96 4.76
C ARG A 25 -11.84 -1.58 4.82
N ALA A 26 -10.72 -1.44 5.52
CA ALA A 26 -9.91 -0.22 5.52
C ALA A 26 -8.44 -0.63 5.44
N VAL A 27 -7.71 -0.08 4.48
CA VAL A 27 -6.29 -0.36 4.28
C VAL A 27 -5.51 0.93 4.24
N GLU A 28 -4.26 0.88 4.69
CA GLU A 28 -3.38 2.04 4.81
C GLU A 28 -2.20 1.94 3.84
N MET A 29 -1.82 3.08 3.26
CA MET A 29 -0.67 3.24 2.39
C MET A 29 0.07 4.53 2.73
N ASP A 30 1.33 4.41 3.09
CA ASP A 30 2.22 5.53 3.32
C ASP A 30 2.96 5.80 2.01
N CYS A 31 2.44 6.74 1.23
CA CYS A 31 2.90 7.02 -0.12
C CYS A 31 4.03 8.05 -0.11
N TYR A 32 5.13 7.73 -0.78
CA TYR A 32 6.29 8.60 -0.95
C TYR A 32 6.68 8.67 -2.43
N ASP A 33 7.43 9.71 -2.76
CA ASP A 33 8.06 9.82 -4.07
C ASP A 33 9.00 8.63 -4.32
N GLY A 34 8.86 8.01 -5.50
CA GLY A 34 9.80 7.01 -6.00
C GLY A 34 10.53 7.47 -7.26
N ASP A 35 11.45 6.63 -7.71
CA ASP A 35 12.20 6.87 -8.94
C ASP A 35 11.28 6.77 -10.18
N ASN A 36 11.69 7.41 -11.28
CA ASN A 36 11.00 7.34 -12.57
C ASN A 36 9.51 7.76 -12.53
N MET A 37 9.14 8.68 -11.63
CA MET A 37 7.75 9.13 -11.44
C MET A 37 6.78 8.03 -11.01
N GLU A 38 7.27 6.96 -10.37
CA GLU A 38 6.44 5.89 -9.83
C GLU A 38 6.39 6.00 -8.29
N PRO A 39 5.24 6.37 -7.69
CA PRO A 39 5.12 6.44 -6.25
C PRO A 39 5.41 5.09 -5.59
N ILE A 40 6.02 5.12 -4.41
CA ILE A 40 6.35 3.95 -3.60
C ILE A 40 5.64 3.99 -2.25
N VAL A 41 5.51 2.81 -1.63
CA VAL A 41 4.93 2.66 -0.29
C VAL A 41 5.92 1.95 0.62
N TYR A 42 6.21 2.59 1.75
CA TYR A 42 7.07 2.07 2.83
C TYR A 42 6.89 2.91 4.09
N HIS A 43 7.45 2.47 5.21
CA HIS A 43 7.40 3.26 6.43
C HIS A 43 8.56 4.27 6.46
N GLY A 44 8.23 5.55 6.36
CA GLY A 44 9.19 6.64 6.25
C GLY A 44 10.20 6.69 7.40
N ASN A 45 11.43 7.11 7.09
CA ASN A 45 12.53 7.20 8.06
C ASN A 45 12.90 5.87 8.73
N THR A 46 12.65 4.74 8.06
CA THR A 46 13.01 3.40 8.56
C THR A 46 13.78 2.58 7.53
N LEU A 47 14.13 1.33 7.89
CA LEU A 47 14.83 0.37 7.04
C LEU A 47 13.86 -0.60 6.34
N THR A 48 12.57 -0.30 6.29
CA THR A 48 11.63 -1.10 5.51
C THR A 48 11.89 -0.93 4.01
N LYS A 49 11.91 -2.03 3.25
CA LYS A 49 12.13 -1.96 1.80
C LYS A 49 10.86 -1.55 1.07
N PRO A 50 10.89 -0.54 0.20
CA PRO A 50 9.71 -0.03 -0.49
C PRO A 50 9.19 -0.97 -1.56
N ILE A 51 7.90 -0.82 -1.87
CA ILE A 51 7.24 -1.46 -3.01
C ILE A 51 6.49 -0.41 -3.85
N PRO A 52 6.34 -0.60 -5.17
CA PRO A 52 5.60 0.35 -6.00
C PRO A 52 4.12 0.43 -5.59
N PHE A 53 3.59 1.64 -5.53
CA PHE A 53 2.17 1.91 -5.25
C PHE A 53 1.26 1.14 -6.23
N ARG A 54 1.63 1.11 -7.51
CA ARG A 54 0.88 0.43 -8.56
C ARG A 54 0.71 -1.07 -8.30
N GLU A 55 1.73 -1.74 -7.76
CA GLU A 55 1.64 -3.17 -7.43
C GLU A 55 0.62 -3.44 -6.33
N ILE A 56 0.56 -2.56 -5.32
CA ILE A 56 -0.45 -2.61 -4.26
C ILE A 56 -1.86 -2.46 -4.83
N ILE A 57 -2.08 -1.45 -5.67
CA ILE A 57 -3.41 -1.20 -6.26
C ILE A 57 -3.86 -2.36 -7.14
N LEU A 58 -2.96 -2.96 -7.91
CA LEU A 58 -3.28 -4.15 -8.72
C LEU A 58 -3.69 -5.34 -7.85
N ALA A 59 -2.97 -5.60 -6.75
CA ALA A 59 -3.31 -6.68 -5.81
C ALA A 59 -4.66 -6.42 -5.09
N ILE A 60 -4.92 -5.18 -4.70
CA ILE A 60 -6.20 -4.79 -4.09
C ILE A 60 -7.33 -4.94 -5.09
N LYS A 61 -7.16 -4.50 -6.33
CA LYS A 61 -8.19 -4.60 -7.38
C LYS A 61 -8.69 -6.04 -7.56
N THR A 62 -7.80 -7.02 -7.47
CA THR A 62 -8.18 -8.44 -7.61
C THR A 62 -8.91 -9.01 -6.39
N GLU A 63 -8.68 -8.45 -5.19
CA GLU A 63 -9.14 -9.04 -3.92
C GLU A 63 -10.19 -8.20 -3.19
N ALA A 64 -10.41 -6.94 -3.61
CA ALA A 64 -11.21 -5.96 -2.88
C ALA A 64 -12.63 -6.43 -2.60
N PHE A 65 -13.22 -7.28 -3.44
CA PHE A 65 -14.61 -7.70 -3.31
C PHE A 65 -14.79 -9.23 -3.26
N THR A 66 -13.72 -10.00 -3.04
CA THR A 66 -13.79 -11.47 -3.03
C THR A 66 -14.53 -12.01 -1.80
N THR A 67 -14.45 -11.31 -0.67
CA THR A 67 -15.02 -11.74 0.63
C THR A 67 -16.15 -10.84 1.14
N SER A 68 -16.35 -9.67 0.55
CA SER A 68 -17.36 -8.71 0.98
C SER A 68 -17.75 -7.76 -0.16
N PRO A 69 -19.05 -7.50 -0.38
CA PRO A 69 -19.53 -6.58 -1.41
C PRO A 69 -19.52 -5.10 -0.97
N TYR A 70 -19.18 -4.83 0.30
CA TYR A 70 -19.22 -3.48 0.86
C TYR A 70 -17.98 -2.65 0.43
N PRO A 71 -18.07 -1.30 0.48
CA PRO A 71 -16.96 -0.42 0.11
C PRO A 71 -15.66 -0.73 0.85
N LEU A 72 -14.54 -0.49 0.17
CA LEU A 72 -13.19 -0.50 0.73
C LEU A 72 -12.73 0.95 0.92
N PHE A 73 -12.26 1.28 2.12
CA PHE A 73 -11.69 2.57 2.45
C PHE A 73 -10.18 2.54 2.31
N PHE A 74 -9.62 3.59 1.72
CA PHE A 74 -8.18 3.79 1.61
C PHE A 74 -7.77 4.91 2.56
N ASN A 75 -6.91 4.60 3.53
CA ASN A 75 -6.21 5.61 4.32
C ASN A 75 -4.87 5.90 3.63
N ILE A 76 -4.77 7.05 2.97
CA ILE A 76 -3.54 7.44 2.26
C ILE A 76 -2.79 8.44 3.15
N GLU A 77 -1.64 8.01 3.67
CA GLU A 77 -0.69 8.92 4.31
C GLU A 77 0.25 9.46 3.23
N ASN A 78 -0.06 10.66 2.75
CA ASN A 78 0.55 11.22 1.56
C ASN A 78 1.80 12.06 1.88
N HIS A 79 2.96 11.58 1.44
CA HIS A 79 4.24 12.27 1.44
C HIS A 79 4.79 12.50 0.03
N CYS A 80 3.99 12.26 -1.01
CA CYS A 80 4.39 12.50 -2.39
C CYS A 80 4.42 14.00 -2.72
N SER A 81 5.33 14.39 -3.61
CA SER A 81 5.31 15.67 -4.32
C SER A 81 4.01 15.85 -5.10
N TYR A 82 3.68 17.09 -5.44
CA TYR A 82 2.48 17.38 -6.24
C TYR A 82 2.53 16.69 -7.60
N GLU A 83 3.71 16.58 -8.20
CA GLU A 83 3.93 15.91 -9.47
C GLU A 83 3.58 14.42 -9.38
N GLN A 84 3.99 13.73 -8.30
CA GLN A 84 3.70 12.31 -8.12
C GLN A 84 2.31 12.01 -7.54
N GLN A 85 1.61 12.99 -6.96
CA GLN A 85 0.19 12.86 -6.60
C GLN A 85 -0.73 12.75 -7.83
N GLY A 86 -0.28 13.22 -9.00
CA GLY A 86 -1.04 13.20 -10.25
C GLY A 86 -0.85 11.94 -11.10
N VAL A 87 -0.05 10.99 -10.64
CA VAL A 87 0.28 9.72 -11.33
C VAL A 87 -0.72 8.64 -10.93
#